data_AF-A0A7X8L7R9-F1
#
_entry.id   AF-A0A7X8L7R9-F1
#
_cell.length_a   1.000
_cell.length_b   1.000
_cell.length_c   1.000
_cell.angle_alpha   90.00
_cell.angle_beta   90.00
_cell.angle_gamma   90.00
#
_symmetry.space_group_name_H-M   'P 1'
#
loop_
_entity.id
_entity.type
_entity.pdbx_description
1 polymer ?
#
loop_
_entity_poly.entity_id
_entity_poly.type
_entity_poly.pdbx_seq_one_letter_code
_entity_poly.pdbx_strand_id
1 'polypeptide(L)'
;MEALIIQFRPIIERYGRKLGEDGVSDMILCFIELINKIPDNITNEGGIVNYIQFSIKNHCFRQIKKRNIEKNTLCSNVNMDSLIYCETKFNDVLLECLLLRLSPLQKEIIKKIYFDGLTEVEIAKDKKVTRQYIHNIKAKSLKRLRNDFLQ
;
A
#
# COMPACT_ATOMS: atom_id res chain seq x y z
N MET A 1 13.46 20.52 -9.74
CA MET A 1 13.15 19.08 -9.67
C MET A 1 14.14 18.33 -8.78
N GLU A 2 15.45 18.42 -9.05
CA GLU A 2 16.49 17.68 -8.30
C GLU A 2 16.47 17.91 -6.78
N ALA A 3 16.32 19.16 -6.32
CA ALA A 3 16.22 19.48 -4.90
C ALA A 3 15.06 18.75 -4.19
N LEU A 4 13.91 18.61 -4.87
CA LEU A 4 12.76 17.86 -4.35
C LEU A 4 13.04 16.36 -4.31
N ILE A 5 13.73 15.81 -5.32
CA ILE A 5 14.14 14.39 -5.31
C ILE A 5 15.05 14.12 -4.11
N ILE A 6 16.00 15.01 -3.82
CA ILE A 6 16.88 14.88 -2.65
C ILE A 6 16.07 14.90 -1.35
N GLN A 7 15.12 15.81 -1.22
CA GLN A 7 14.27 15.93 -0.03
C GLN A 7 13.43 14.66 0.22
N PHE A 8 12.89 14.05 -0.85
CA PHE A 8 12.06 12.84 -0.76
C PHE A 8 12.86 11.55 -0.99
N ARG A 9 14.18 11.62 -1.17
CA ARG A 9 15.06 10.46 -1.39
C ARG A 9 14.87 9.35 -0.35
N PRO A 10 14.73 9.63 0.97
CA PRO A 10 14.56 8.56 1.96
C PRO A 10 13.34 7.68 1.69
N ILE A 11 12.21 8.25 1.24
CA ILE A 11 11.00 7.48 0.96
C ILE A 11 11.07 6.80 -0.42
N ILE A 12 11.65 7.47 -1.41
CA ILE A 12 11.90 6.93 -2.76
C ILE A 12 12.78 5.68 -2.66
N GLU A 13 13.90 5.76 -1.95
CA GLU A 13 14.80 4.62 -1.76
C GLU A 13 14.16 3.50 -0.94
N ARG A 14 13.44 3.85 0.14
CA ARG A 14 12.77 2.86 0.99
C ARG A 14 11.81 1.98 0.19
N TYR A 15 11.06 2.55 -0.74
CA TYR A 15 10.11 1.80 -1.57
C TYR A 15 10.75 1.27 -2.86
N GLY A 16 11.75 1.95 -3.41
CA GLY A 16 12.49 1.48 -4.56
C GLY A 16 13.24 0.18 -4.27
N ARG A 17 13.89 0.07 -3.10
CA ARG A 17 14.56 -1.19 -2.69
C ARG A 17 13.60 -2.38 -2.61
N LYS A 18 12.30 -2.17 -2.40
CA LYS A 18 11.28 -3.25 -2.42
C LYS A 18 10.92 -3.72 -3.82
N LEU A 19 11.26 -2.92 -4.84
CA LEU A 19 11.04 -3.22 -6.24
C LEU A 19 12.30 -3.83 -6.91
N GLY A 20 13.37 -4.11 -6.16
CA GLY A 20 14.57 -4.72 -6.72
C GLY A 20 15.49 -3.71 -7.43
N GLU A 21 16.28 -4.20 -8.38
CA GLU A 21 17.44 -3.51 -8.96
C GLU A 21 17.10 -2.13 -9.55
N ASP A 22 16.09 -2.04 -10.41
CA ASP A 22 15.65 -0.77 -11.03
C ASP A 22 14.63 0.02 -10.19
N GLY A 23 14.29 -0.50 -9.01
CA GLY A 23 13.18 -0.01 -8.24
C GLY A 23 13.31 1.44 -7.77
N VAL A 24 14.53 1.91 -7.51
CA VAL A 24 14.77 3.31 -7.13
C VAL A 24 14.53 4.24 -8.32
N SER A 25 15.00 3.86 -9.50
CA SER A 25 14.78 4.61 -10.75
C SER A 25 13.29 4.69 -11.10
N ASP A 26 12.57 3.57 -10.98
CA ASP A 26 11.11 3.52 -11.15
C ASP A 26 10.39 4.48 -10.20
N MET A 27 10.81 4.53 -8.94
CA MET A 27 10.19 5.40 -7.93
C MET A 27 10.54 6.88 -8.14
N ILE A 28 11.72 7.19 -8.69
CA ILE A 28 12.07 8.56 -9.10
C ILE A 28 11.17 9.00 -10.26
N LEU A 29 10.98 8.15 -11.27
CA LEU A 29 10.10 8.45 -12.40
C LEU A 29 8.66 8.69 -11.91
N CYS A 30 8.14 7.81 -11.06
CA CYS A 30 6.83 7.98 -10.45
C CYS A 30 6.72 9.30 -9.67
N PHE A 31 7.76 9.67 -8.91
CA PHE A 31 7.78 10.92 -8.18
C PHE A 31 7.71 12.14 -9.11
N ILE A 32 8.48 12.17 -10.20
CA ILE A 32 8.47 13.26 -11.19
C ILE A 32 7.07 13.40 -11.80
N GLU A 33 6.46 12.29 -12.21
CA GLU A 33 5.10 12.29 -12.77
C GLU A 33 4.05 12.77 -11.76
N LEU A 34 4.26 12.46 -10.49
CA LEU A 34 3.34 12.79 -9.41
C LEU A 34 3.31 14.29 -9.10
N ILE A 35 4.47 14.94 -9.07
CA ILE A 35 4.55 16.38 -8.75
C ILE A 35 3.64 17.20 -9.68
N ASN A 36 3.54 16.80 -10.95
CA ASN A 36 2.69 17.49 -11.94
C ASN A 36 1.19 17.13 -11.82
N LYS A 37 0.83 16.16 -10.97
CA LYS A 37 -0.55 15.67 -10.78
C LYS A 37 -1.11 16.04 -9.41
N ILE A 38 -0.38 16.83 -8.62
CA ILE A 38 -0.85 17.30 -7.32
C ILE A 38 -2.06 18.21 -7.54
N PRO A 39 -3.22 17.92 -6.92
CA PRO A 39 -4.40 18.77 -7.06
C PRO A 39 -4.16 20.19 -6.51
N ASP A 40 -4.58 21.21 -7.28
CA ASP A 40 -4.43 22.63 -6.91
C ASP A 40 -5.14 23.01 -5.61
N ASN A 41 -6.12 22.21 -5.17
CA ASN A 41 -6.83 22.43 -3.91
C ASN A 41 -6.02 22.02 -2.67
N ILE A 42 -4.84 21.40 -2.83
CA ILE A 42 -3.91 21.08 -1.74
C ILE A 42 -2.87 22.20 -1.65
N THR A 43 -3.19 23.22 -0.87
CA THR A 43 -2.38 24.45 -0.80
C THR A 43 -1.40 24.47 0.38
N ASN A 44 -1.59 23.61 1.39
CA ASN A 44 -0.70 23.58 2.55
C ASN A 44 0.41 22.54 2.39
N GLU A 45 1.60 22.88 2.85
CA GLU A 45 2.82 22.08 2.74
C GLU A 45 2.65 20.67 3.30
N GLY A 46 2.01 20.54 4.48
CA GLY A 46 1.76 19.23 5.09
C GLY A 46 0.85 18.33 4.24
N GLY A 47 -0.13 18.91 3.55
CA GLY A 47 -1.02 18.21 2.63
C GLY A 47 -0.29 17.71 1.39
N ILE A 48 0.60 18.53 0.84
CA ILE A 48 1.47 18.18 -0.30
C ILE A 48 2.40 17.03 0.08
N VAL A 49 3.08 17.13 1.23
CA VAL A 49 3.96 16.07 1.74
C VAL A 49 3.19 14.76 1.94
N ASN A 50 2.02 14.80 2.59
CA ASN A 50 1.19 13.62 2.79
C ASN A 50 0.77 13.00 1.45
N TYR A 51 0.31 13.81 0.50
CA TYR A 51 -0.11 13.35 -0.82
C TYR A 51 1.02 12.60 -1.54
N ILE A 52 2.24 13.16 -1.52
CA ILE A 52 3.43 12.53 -2.09
C ILE A 52 3.73 11.21 -1.39
N GLN A 53 3.74 11.18 -0.06
CA GLN A 53 4.04 9.97 0.70
C GLN A 53 3.05 8.83 0.44
N PHE A 54 1.75 9.13 0.44
CA PHE A 54 0.71 8.15 0.13
C PHE A 54 0.84 7.59 -1.27
N SER A 55 1.11 8.45 -2.23
CA SER A 55 1.13 8.05 -3.63
C SER A 55 2.35 7.24 -4.01
N ILE A 56 3.54 7.62 -3.52
CA ILE A 56 4.79 6.83 -3.63
C ILE A 56 4.58 5.44 -3.04
N LYS A 57 4.02 5.35 -1.82
CA LYS A 57 3.71 4.08 -1.18
C LYS A 57 2.76 3.22 -2.03
N ASN A 58 1.66 3.81 -2.50
CA ASN A 58 0.64 3.10 -3.28
C ASN A 58 1.17 2.64 -4.65
N HIS A 59 2.04 3.41 -5.29
CA HIS A 59 2.68 3.03 -6.55
C HIS A 59 3.54 1.78 -6.37
N CYS A 60 4.41 1.77 -5.35
CA CYS A 60 5.25 0.62 -5.03
C CYS A 60 4.41 -0.65 -4.78
N PHE A 61 3.37 -0.58 -3.97
CA PHE A 61 2.50 -1.74 -3.71
C PHE A 61 1.77 -2.24 -4.97
N ARG A 62 1.36 -1.32 -5.86
CA ARG A 62 0.74 -1.68 -7.14
C ARG A 62 1.70 -2.43 -8.06
N GLN A 63 2.95 -1.97 -8.14
CA GLN A 63 4.00 -2.62 -8.93
C GLN A 63 4.37 -3.99 -8.38
N ILE A 64 4.48 -4.14 -7.06
CA ILE A 64 4.68 -5.44 -6.41
C ILE A 64 3.52 -6.39 -6.74
N LYS A 65 2.27 -5.93 -6.62
CA LYS A 65 1.09 -6.73 -6.95
C LYS A 65 1.09 -7.17 -8.42
N LYS A 66 1.40 -6.25 -9.34
CA LYS A 66 1.49 -6.54 -10.78
C LYS A 66 2.55 -7.62 -11.07
N ARG A 67 3.75 -7.46 -10.51
CA ARG A 67 4.85 -8.43 -10.67
C ARG A 67 4.53 -9.79 -10.05
N ASN A 68 3.79 -9.83 -8.94
CA ASN A 68 3.36 -11.08 -8.33
C ASN A 68 2.30 -11.81 -9.18
N ILE A 69 1.39 -11.06 -9.82
CA ILE A 69 0.43 -11.63 -10.78
C ILE A 69 1.17 -12.18 -12.00
N GLU A 70 2.12 -11.43 -12.55
CA GLU A 70 2.93 -11.84 -13.71
C GLU A 70 3.84 -13.05 -13.40
N LYS A 71 4.43 -13.10 -12.20
CA LYS A 71 5.19 -14.29 -11.74
C LYS A 71 4.31 -15.52 -11.56
N ASN A 72 3.10 -15.37 -11.00
CA ASN A 72 2.15 -16.49 -10.91
C ASN A 72 1.74 -17.04 -12.28
N THR A 73 1.80 -16.25 -13.35
CA THR A 73 1.59 -16.74 -14.72
C THR A 73 2.82 -17.38 -15.37
N LEU A 74 4.02 -17.16 -14.83
CA LEU A 74 5.30 -17.62 -15.43
C LEU A 74 6.01 -18.75 -14.65
N CYS A 75 5.64 -19.02 -13.40
CA CYS A 75 6.28 -20.07 -12.58
C CYS A 75 5.91 -21.49 -13.05
N SER A 76 6.55 -21.96 -14.12
CA SER A 76 6.65 -23.37 -14.50
C SER A 76 8.06 -23.95 -14.41
N ASN A 77 9.11 -23.20 -14.00
CA ASN A 77 10.47 -23.77 -13.96
C ASN A 77 11.47 -23.04 -13.00
N VAL A 78 11.93 -23.81 -11.99
CA VAL A 78 13.23 -23.79 -11.26
C VAL A 78 13.43 -22.92 -9.97
N ASN A 79 13.26 -23.59 -8.82
CA ASN A 79 14.17 -23.80 -7.66
C ASN A 79 14.94 -22.69 -6.89
N MET A 80 14.76 -21.39 -7.15
CA MET A 80 14.93 -20.35 -6.08
C MET A 80 13.57 -19.84 -5.58
N ASP A 81 12.52 -20.16 -6.32
CA ASP A 81 11.15 -19.80 -6.02
C ASP A 81 10.60 -20.54 -4.80
N SER A 82 11.13 -21.71 -4.40
CA SER A 82 10.50 -22.51 -3.33
C SER A 82 10.58 -21.86 -1.95
N LEU A 83 11.67 -21.18 -1.60
CA LEU A 83 11.81 -20.50 -0.31
C LEU A 83 10.96 -19.21 -0.27
N ILE A 84 11.03 -18.42 -1.34
CA ILE A 84 10.25 -17.19 -1.51
C ILE A 84 8.75 -17.50 -1.63
N TYR A 85 8.37 -18.58 -2.34
CA TYR A 85 6.99 -19.04 -2.50
C TYR A 85 6.44 -19.61 -1.19
N CYS A 86 7.24 -20.36 -0.43
CA CYS A 86 6.82 -20.79 0.90
C CYS A 86 6.65 -19.60 1.85
N GLU A 87 7.54 -18.62 1.81
CA GLU A 87 7.46 -17.42 2.65
C GLU A 87 6.30 -16.50 2.24
N THR A 88 6.05 -16.30 0.94
CA THR A 88 4.89 -15.53 0.45
C THR A 88 3.58 -16.25 0.70
N LYS A 89 3.51 -17.57 0.50
CA LYS A 89 2.32 -18.38 0.82
C LYS A 89 2.07 -18.43 2.32
N PHE A 90 3.11 -18.52 3.15
CA PHE A 90 3.00 -18.43 4.60
C PHE A 90 2.47 -17.04 5.02
N ASN A 91 2.98 -15.97 4.42
CA ASN A 91 2.50 -14.60 4.67
C ASN A 91 1.06 -14.38 4.19
N ASP A 92 0.66 -14.94 3.04
CA ASP A 92 -0.71 -14.85 2.53
C ASP A 92 -1.69 -15.65 3.39
N VAL A 93 -1.29 -16.85 3.85
CA VAL A 93 -2.09 -17.66 4.79
C VAL A 93 -2.19 -16.95 6.14
N LEU A 94 -1.08 -16.42 6.66
CA LEU A 94 -1.08 -15.65 7.91
C LEU A 94 -1.98 -14.42 7.81
N LEU A 95 -1.91 -13.69 6.69
CA LEU A 95 -2.76 -12.53 6.43
C LEU A 95 -4.24 -12.90 6.33
N GLU A 96 -4.61 -13.96 5.59
CA GLU A 96 -6.01 -14.43 5.57
C GLU A 96 -6.47 -14.90 6.95
N CYS A 97 -5.63 -15.61 7.72
CA CYS A 97 -5.91 -16.02 9.09
C CYS A 97 -6.16 -14.82 10.03
N LEU A 98 -5.35 -13.77 9.91
CA LEU A 98 -5.54 -12.53 10.67
C LEU A 98 -6.83 -11.80 10.24
N LEU A 99 -7.13 -11.77 8.94
CA LEU A 99 -8.35 -11.17 8.41
C LEU A 99 -9.62 -11.95 8.79
N LEU A 100 -9.54 -13.26 9.04
CA LEU A 100 -10.68 -14.07 9.53
C LEU A 100 -11.12 -13.64 10.95
N ARG A 101 -10.24 -13.01 11.73
CA ARG A 101 -10.58 -12.50 13.07
C ARG A 101 -11.33 -11.17 13.05
N LEU A 102 -11.39 -10.51 11.90
CA LEU A 102 -12.17 -9.29 11.71
C LEU A 102 -13.63 -9.62 11.40
N SER A 103 -14.55 -8.74 11.82
CA SER A 103 -15.93 -8.82 11.34
C SER A 103 -16.00 -8.58 9.82
N PRO A 104 -17.07 -9.00 9.12
CA PRO A 104 -17.19 -8.81 7.67
C PRO A 104 -16.98 -7.36 7.24
N LEU A 105 -17.57 -6.41 7.98
CA LEU A 105 -17.43 -4.97 7.71
C LEU A 105 -15.99 -4.48 7.97
N GLN A 106 -15.35 -4.97 9.02
CA GLN A 106 -13.96 -4.65 9.33
C GLN A 106 -13.01 -5.17 8.25
N LYS A 107 -13.20 -6.42 7.80
CA LYS A 107 -12.43 -7.05 6.72
C LYS A 107 -12.63 -6.28 5.42
N GLU A 108 -13.86 -5.91 5.07
CA GLU A 108 -14.17 -5.11 3.88
C GLU A 108 -13.45 -3.75 3.89
N ILE A 109 -13.53 -3.01 5.00
CA ILE A 109 -12.89 -1.68 5.10
C ILE A 109 -11.36 -1.80 5.02
N ILE A 110 -10.76 -2.79 5.69
CA ILE A 110 -9.32 -3.04 5.59
C ILE A 110 -8.92 -3.42 4.16
N LYS A 111 -9.71 -4.26 3.47
CA LYS A 111 -9.46 -4.62 2.06
C LYS A 111 -9.53 -3.39 1.14
N LYS A 112 -10.61 -2.62 1.21
CA LYS A 112 -10.79 -1.39 0.42
C LYS A 112 -9.65 -0.38 0.61
N ILE A 113 -9.18 -0.19 1.84
CA ILE A 113 -8.11 0.79 2.14
C ILE A 113 -6.74 0.28 1.68
N TYR A 114 -6.37 -0.94 2.05
CA TYR A 114 -4.98 -1.41 1.90
C TYR A 114 -4.72 -2.23 0.62
N PHE A 115 -5.76 -2.81 0.02
CA PHE A 115 -5.63 -3.65 -1.18
C PHE A 115 -6.19 -2.95 -2.42
N ASP A 116 -7.26 -2.18 -2.26
CA ASP A 116 -7.89 -1.44 -3.36
C ASP A 116 -7.45 0.03 -3.40
N GLY A 117 -6.81 0.53 -2.34
CA GLY A 117 -6.23 1.87 -2.27
C GLY A 117 -7.24 3.00 -2.08
N LEU A 118 -8.48 2.68 -1.68
CA LEU A 118 -9.54 3.67 -1.46
C LEU A 118 -9.31 4.47 -0.17
N THR A 119 -9.68 5.75 -0.21
CA THR A 119 -9.64 6.65 0.93
C THR A 119 -10.86 6.44 1.85
N GLU A 120 -10.72 6.83 3.12
CA GLU A 120 -11.85 6.80 4.07
C GLU A 120 -13.06 7.60 3.56
N VAL A 121 -12.81 8.67 2.79
CA VAL A 121 -13.86 9.52 2.21
C VAL A 121 -14.59 8.82 1.07
N GLU A 122 -13.87 8.16 0.18
CA GLU A 122 -14.48 7.39 -0.93
C GLU A 122 -15.32 6.24 -0.40
N ILE A 123 -14.82 5.50 0.60
CA ILE A 123 -15.56 4.41 1.24
C ILE A 123 -16.79 4.94 1.99
N ALA A 124 -16.65 6.08 2.67
CA ALA A 124 -17.77 6.71 3.38
C ALA A 124 -18.88 7.15 2.42
N LYS A 125 -18.52 7.72 1.26
CA LYS A 125 -19.47 8.09 0.20
C LYS A 125 -20.18 6.87 -0.37
N ASP A 126 -19.43 5.82 -0.73
CA ASP A 126 -19.95 4.54 -1.23
C ASP A 126 -20.98 3.92 -0.26
N LYS A 127 -20.64 3.91 1.04
CA LYS A 127 -21.50 3.34 2.09
C LYS A 127 -22.57 4.28 2.65
N LYS A 128 -22.64 5.54 2.19
CA LYS A 128 -23.54 6.58 2.72
C LYS A 128 -23.41 6.78 4.24
N VAL A 129 -22.18 6.77 4.74
CA VAL A 129 -21.85 6.97 6.17
C VAL A 129 -20.85 8.12 6.32
N THR A 130 -20.53 8.51 7.55
CA THR A 130 -19.53 9.55 7.80
C THR A 130 -18.11 9.02 7.63
N ARG A 131 -17.18 9.89 7.23
CA ARG A 131 -15.74 9.58 7.23
C ARG A 131 -15.28 9.10 8.61
N GLN A 132 -15.77 9.73 9.69
CA GLN A 132 -15.39 9.38 11.06
C GLN A 132 -15.83 7.96 11.43
N TYR A 133 -16.97 7.50 10.93
CA TYR A 133 -17.42 6.12 11.11
C TYR A 133 -16.44 5.12 10.47
N ILE A 134 -16.04 5.35 9.23
CA ILE A 134 -15.04 4.52 8.54
C ILE A 134 -13.69 4.55 9.27
N HIS A 135 -13.25 5.74 9.70
CA HIS A 135 -12.02 5.91 10.48
C HIS A 135 -12.04 5.08 11.77
N ASN A 136 -13.14 5.14 12.53
CA ASN A 136 -13.30 4.39 13.77
C ASN A 136 -13.28 2.88 13.54
N ILE A 137 -13.90 2.38 12.46
CA ILE A 137 -13.83 0.95 12.12
C ILE A 137 -12.41 0.55 11.75
N LYS A 138 -11.73 1.32 10.89
CA LYS A 138 -10.33 1.07 10.52
C LYS A 138 -9.43 1.00 11.77
N ALA A 139 -9.56 1.95 12.68
CA ALA A 139 -8.78 2.01 13.91
C ALA A 139 -9.04 0.79 14.81
N LYS A 140 -10.31 0.39 14.99
CA LYS A 140 -10.68 -0.83 15.74
C LYS A 140 -10.11 -2.10 15.09
N SER A 141 -10.21 -2.22 13.78
CA SER A 141 -9.65 -3.37 13.03
C SER A 141 -8.15 -3.48 13.25
N LEU A 142 -7.40 -2.38 13.07
CA LEU A 142 -5.95 -2.38 13.25
C LEU A 142 -5.52 -2.69 14.68
N LYS A 143 -6.25 -2.16 15.68
CA LYS A 143 -6.00 -2.48 17.09
C LYS A 143 -6.16 -3.98 17.35
N ARG A 144 -7.19 -4.59 16.78
CA ARG A 144 -7.45 -6.03 16.91
C ARG A 144 -6.33 -6.86 16.27
N LEU A 145 -6.01 -6.57 15.01
CA LEU A 145 -4.91 -7.23 14.29
C LEU A 145 -3.57 -7.11 15.03
N ARG A 146 -3.28 -5.93 15.62
CA ARG A 146 -2.06 -5.71 16.41
C ARG A 146 -2.04 -6.58 17.67
N ASN A 147 -3.14 -6.67 18.40
CA ASN A 147 -3.23 -7.49 19.60
C ASN A 147 -3.08 -8.97 19.24
N ASP A 148 -3.68 -9.41 18.13
CA ASP A 148 -3.60 -10.78 17.64
C ASP A 148 -2.18 -11.18 17.18
N PHE A 149 -1.36 -10.21 16.76
CA PHE A 149 0.00 -10.44 16.27
C PHE A 149 1.07 -10.38 17.39
N LEU A 150 0.77 -9.73 18.51
CA LEU A 150 1.68 -9.55 19.65
C LEU A 150 1.39 -10.53 20.82
N GLN A 151 0.49 -11.50 20.59
CA GLN A 151 0.26 -12.65 21.48
C GLN A 151 1.14 -13.82 21.03
#